data_AF-A0A2I3GQ85-F1
#
_entry.id   AF-A0A2I3GQ85-F1
#
_cell.length_a   1.000
_cell.length_b   1.000
_cell.length_c   1.000
_cell.angle_alpha   90.00
_cell.angle_beta   90.00
_cell.angle_gamma   90.00
#
_symmetry.space_group_name_H-M   'P 1'
#
loop_
_entity.id
_entity.type
_entity.pdbx_description
1 polymer ?
#
loop_
_entity_poly.entity_id
_entity_poly.type
_entity_poly.pdbx_seq_one_letter_code
_entity_poly.pdbx_strand_id
1 'polypeptide(L)'
;VHACSPSYSEAEAGESLEPGRQRKEMAFRADSAHASMVNVPKTRRTFCKKCGKHQPHKVTRYKKGKDSLYAQGKQRYDRKQSGYGGQTKPIFRKKAKTTKKIVLRPGCVEPNCTSKRMLAVKRCKHFELGGDKKRKGQVIQF
;
A
#
# COMPACT_ATOMS: atom_id res chain seq x y z
N VAL A 1 54.26 -13.61 -1.99
CA VAL A 1 54.62 -13.30 -3.40
C VAL A 1 54.25 -14.47 -4.28
N HIS A 2 53.11 -14.39 -4.96
CA HIS A 2 52.83 -15.11 -6.21
C HIS A 2 51.60 -14.41 -6.80
N ALA A 3 51.88 -13.57 -7.80
CA ALA A 3 50.87 -12.96 -8.63
C ALA A 3 50.27 -14.05 -9.53
N CYS A 4 48.95 -14.08 -9.64
CA CYS A 4 48.30 -14.78 -10.73
C CYS A 4 47.08 -13.95 -11.13
N SER A 5 47.27 -13.11 -12.13
CA SER A 5 46.22 -12.38 -12.83
C SER A 5 45.53 -13.33 -13.80
N PRO A 6 44.20 -13.51 -13.75
CA PRO A 6 43.48 -14.07 -14.88
C PRO A 6 43.04 -12.92 -15.80
N SER A 7 43.75 -12.79 -16.91
CA SER A 7 43.32 -12.12 -18.13
C SER A 7 42.02 -12.76 -18.62
N TYR A 8 40.89 -12.04 -18.52
CA TYR A 8 39.65 -12.48 -19.13
C TYR A 8 39.54 -11.82 -20.51
N SER A 9 39.59 -12.68 -21.53
CA SER A 9 39.46 -12.35 -22.94
C SER A 9 38.10 -11.74 -23.25
N GLU A 10 38.13 -10.68 -24.05
CA GLU A 10 36.96 -10.08 -24.69
C GLU A 10 36.36 -11.10 -25.67
N ALA A 11 35.10 -11.46 -25.45
CA ALA A 11 34.30 -12.20 -26.42
C ALA A 11 33.33 -11.21 -27.07
N GLU A 12 33.64 -10.83 -28.30
CA GLU A 12 32.74 -10.10 -29.17
C GLU A 12 31.62 -11.05 -29.64
N ALA A 13 30.37 -10.71 -29.34
CA ALA A 13 29.21 -11.35 -29.95
C ALA A 13 28.44 -10.28 -30.74
N GLY A 14 28.68 -10.27 -32.04
CA GLY A 14 27.93 -9.50 -33.01
C GLY A 14 26.50 -10.02 -33.17
N GLU A 15 25.57 -9.07 -33.08
CA GLU A 15 24.45 -8.82 -33.99
C GLU A 15 23.53 -9.99 -34.42
N SER A 16 22.29 -9.94 -33.92
CA SER A 16 21.11 -10.11 -34.79
C SER A 16 19.89 -9.43 -34.16
N LEU A 17 19.52 -8.28 -34.73
CA LEU A 17 18.27 -7.57 -34.48
C LEU A 17 17.11 -8.36 -35.10
N GLU A 18 16.33 -9.05 -34.27
CA GLU A 18 15.07 -9.66 -34.70
C GLU A 18 13.96 -8.60 -34.78
N PRO A 19 13.29 -8.43 -35.94
CA PRO A 19 12.20 -7.49 -36.12
C PRO A 19 10.88 -8.10 -35.67
N GLY A 20 10.03 -7.27 -35.03
CA GLY A 20 8.59 -7.51 -35.06
C GLY A 20 8.02 -8.42 -33.98
N ARG A 21 8.04 -7.96 -32.72
CA ARG A 21 6.91 -8.23 -31.81
C ARG A 21 6.04 -6.99 -31.75
N GLN A 22 4.94 -7.01 -32.51
CA GLN A 22 3.85 -6.05 -32.42
C GLN A 22 3.50 -5.87 -30.94
N ARG A 23 3.89 -4.73 -30.35
CA ARG A 23 3.30 -4.28 -29.09
C ARG A 23 1.82 -4.10 -29.42
N LYS A 24 1.00 -5.06 -29.00
CA LYS A 24 -0.44 -4.83 -28.89
C LYS A 24 -0.56 -3.56 -28.05
N GLU A 25 -0.91 -2.46 -28.71
CA GLU A 25 -1.54 -1.32 -28.06
C GLU A 25 -2.83 -1.85 -27.46
N MET A 26 -2.72 -2.42 -26.27
CA MET A 26 -3.83 -2.54 -25.37
C MET A 26 -4.15 -1.10 -25.01
N ALA A 27 -5.01 -0.49 -25.84
CA ALA A 27 -5.65 0.78 -25.61
C ALA A 27 -6.07 0.78 -24.14
N PHE A 28 -5.33 1.56 -23.36
CA PHE A 28 -5.61 1.78 -21.96
C PHE A 28 -6.93 2.55 -21.98
N ARG A 29 -8.04 1.82 -22.00
CA ARG A 29 -9.38 2.38 -21.87
C ARG A 29 -9.34 3.18 -20.57
N ALA A 30 -9.18 4.48 -20.71
CA ALA A 30 -9.35 5.44 -19.64
C ALA A 30 -10.83 5.38 -19.28
N ASP A 31 -11.19 4.39 -18.46
CA ASP A 31 -12.49 4.35 -17.82
C ASP A 31 -12.66 5.67 -17.09
N SER A 32 -13.63 6.45 -17.57
CA SER A 32 -13.99 7.79 -17.16
C SER A 32 -13.75 8.02 -15.66
N ALA A 33 -12.84 8.95 -15.37
CA ALA A 33 -12.47 9.39 -14.04
C ALA A 33 -13.58 10.25 -13.40
N HIS A 34 -14.81 9.74 -13.33
CA HIS A 34 -15.68 10.14 -12.26
C HIS A 34 -14.95 9.78 -10.97
N ALA A 35 -14.60 10.79 -10.17
CA ALA A 35 -14.09 10.58 -8.82
C ALA A 35 -15.15 9.81 -8.04
N SER A 36 -15.10 8.48 -8.12
CA SER A 36 -15.99 7.59 -7.41
C SER A 36 -15.61 7.70 -5.94
N MET A 37 -16.22 8.67 -5.26
CA MET A 37 -16.17 8.84 -3.82
C MET A 37 -16.43 7.49 -3.17
N VAL A 38 -15.42 6.91 -2.52
CA VAL A 38 -15.54 5.59 -1.89
C VAL A 38 -16.07 5.79 -0.48
N ASN A 39 -17.35 5.48 -0.28
CA ASN A 39 -18.02 5.53 1.02
C ASN A 39 -18.14 4.13 1.62
N VAL A 40 -17.63 3.94 2.84
CA VAL A 40 -17.75 2.69 3.61
C VAL A 40 -18.57 2.94 4.88
N PRO A 41 -19.54 2.08 5.23
CA PRO A 41 -20.35 2.29 6.44
C PRO A 41 -19.51 2.15 7.72
N LYS A 42 -19.87 2.94 8.76
CA LYS A 42 -19.24 2.88 10.09
C LYS A 42 -19.51 1.57 10.83
N THR A 43 -20.57 0.85 10.46
CA THR A 43 -20.93 -0.45 11.01
C THR A 43 -21.14 -1.46 9.89
N ARG A 44 -20.68 -2.71 10.08
CA ARG A 44 -20.87 -3.79 9.11
C ARG A 44 -21.02 -5.12 9.82
N ARG A 45 -22.02 -5.94 9.44
CA ARG A 45 -22.13 -7.32 9.93
C ARG A 45 -21.13 -8.20 9.17
N THR A 46 -20.19 -8.82 9.88
CA THR A 46 -19.19 -9.72 9.29
C THR A 46 -18.82 -10.85 10.22
N PHE A 47 -18.22 -11.91 9.68
CA PHE A 47 -17.76 -13.05 10.45
C PHE A 47 -16.64 -12.69 11.44
N CYS A 48 -16.91 -12.89 12.73
CA CYS A 48 -15.92 -12.79 13.80
C CYS A 48 -15.26 -14.15 14.04
N LYS A 49 -13.92 -14.22 13.89
CA LYS A 49 -13.16 -15.46 14.11
C LYS A 49 -13.18 -15.93 15.55
N LYS A 50 -13.21 -15.00 16.53
CA LYS A 50 -13.26 -15.37 17.96
C LYS A 50 -14.64 -15.85 18.40
N CYS A 51 -15.71 -15.28 17.84
CA CYS A 51 -17.09 -15.65 18.20
C CYS A 51 -17.64 -16.82 17.36
N GLY A 52 -16.98 -17.17 16.24
CA GLY A 52 -17.46 -18.21 15.32
C GLY A 52 -18.74 -17.85 14.56
N LYS A 53 -19.21 -16.59 14.63
CA LYS A 53 -20.47 -16.15 14.03
C LYS A 53 -20.40 -14.74 13.44
N HIS A 54 -21.40 -14.39 12.64
CA HIS A 54 -21.55 -13.06 12.04
C HIS A 54 -22.06 -12.06 13.07
N GLN A 55 -21.20 -11.10 13.44
CA GLN A 55 -21.52 -10.06 14.41
C GLN A 55 -21.42 -8.66 13.81
N PRO A 56 -22.10 -7.66 14.38
CA PRO A 56 -21.87 -6.26 14.03
C PRO A 56 -20.43 -5.86 14.41
N HIS A 57 -19.73 -5.22 13.47
CA HIS A 57 -18.40 -4.68 13.69
C HIS A 57 -18.41 -3.17 13.49
N LYS A 58 -17.79 -2.43 14.41
CA LYS A 58 -17.48 -1.01 14.23
C LYS A 58 -16.25 -0.89 13.33
N VAL A 59 -16.42 -0.27 12.17
CA VAL A 59 -15.37 -0.07 11.18
C VAL A 59 -14.67 1.24 11.50
N THR A 60 -13.34 1.20 11.57
CA THR A 60 -12.49 2.39 11.74
C THR A 60 -11.39 2.40 10.69
N ARG A 61 -10.85 3.56 10.37
CA ARG A 61 -9.65 3.65 9.53
C ARG A 61 -8.42 3.34 10.37
N TYR A 62 -7.54 2.46 9.88
CA TYR A 62 -6.24 2.22 10.50
C TYR A 62 -5.35 3.46 10.35
N LYS A 63 -4.66 3.81 11.43
CA LYS A 63 -3.58 4.80 11.46
C LYS A 63 -2.31 4.08 11.93
N LYS A 64 -1.19 4.33 11.24
CA LYS A 64 0.12 3.83 11.69
C LYS A 64 0.44 4.49 13.04
N GLY A 65 0.91 3.69 14.00
CA GLY A 65 1.41 4.20 15.28
C GLY A 65 2.75 4.93 15.12
N LYS A 66 3.22 5.55 16.21
CA LYS A 66 4.57 6.11 16.32
C LYS A 66 5.59 4.97 16.25
N ASP A 67 6.69 5.20 15.53
CA ASP A 67 7.78 4.22 15.44
C ASP A 67 8.54 4.16 16.79
N SER A 68 8.90 2.95 17.23
CA SER A 68 9.64 2.73 18.48
C SER A 68 11.15 2.96 18.27
N LEU A 69 11.79 3.66 19.21
CA LEU A 69 13.24 3.89 19.21
C LEU A 69 14.04 2.65 19.61
N TYR A 70 13.46 1.80 20.45
CA TYR A 70 14.12 0.59 20.98
C TYR A 70 13.97 -0.63 20.06
N ALA A 71 13.39 -0.44 18.87
CA ALA A 71 13.39 -1.50 17.85
C ALA A 71 14.83 -1.75 17.39
N GLN A 72 15.24 -3.02 17.29
CA GLN A 72 16.60 -3.43 16.92
C GLN A 72 17.11 -2.73 15.65
N GLY A 73 16.25 -2.56 14.63
CA GLY A 73 16.61 -1.88 13.39
C GLY A 73 16.91 -0.39 13.57
N LYS A 74 16.18 0.29 14.46
CA LYS A 74 16.39 1.70 14.78
C LYS A 74 17.66 1.89 15.61
N GLN A 75 17.87 1.08 16.64
CA GLN A 75 19.11 1.10 17.44
C GLN A 75 20.36 0.86 16.58
N ARG A 76 20.31 -0.13 15.68
CA ARG A 76 21.40 -0.41 14.74
C ARG A 76 21.64 0.76 13.79
N TYR A 77 20.56 1.40 13.30
CA TYR A 77 20.66 2.55 12.41
C TYR A 77 21.29 3.74 13.13
N ASP A 78 20.87 4.04 14.36
CA ASP A 78 21.39 5.17 15.13
C ASP A 78 22.87 4.99 15.48
N ARG A 79 23.28 3.78 15.88
CA ARG A 79 24.70 3.44 16.08
C ARG A 79 25.52 3.52 14.79
N LYS A 80 24.93 3.19 13.63
CA LYS A 80 25.62 3.33 12.35
C LYS A 80 25.73 4.79 11.93
N GLN A 81 24.75 5.61 12.26
CA GLN A 81 24.65 7.00 11.86
C GLN A 81 25.48 7.94 12.74
N SER A 82 25.90 7.52 13.94
CA SER A 82 26.76 8.32 14.83
C SER A 82 28.18 8.50 14.25
N GLY A 83 28.79 9.65 14.54
CA GLY A 83 30.13 10.00 14.06
C GLY A 83 30.12 10.83 12.77
N TYR A 84 31.24 10.85 12.07
CA TYR A 84 31.40 11.56 10.78
C TYR A 84 31.10 10.63 9.59
N GLY A 85 30.90 11.19 8.40
CA GLY A 85 30.66 10.43 7.17
C GLY A 85 29.25 10.53 6.58
N GLY A 86 28.41 11.43 7.11
CA GLY A 86 27.12 11.79 6.51
C GLY A 86 26.05 10.70 6.58
N GLN A 87 25.22 10.61 5.54
CA GLN A 87 24.04 9.74 5.53
C GLN A 87 24.39 8.28 5.20
N THR A 88 24.17 7.35 6.13
CA THR A 88 24.68 5.96 6.02
C THR A 88 23.74 4.94 5.35
N LYS A 89 22.48 5.31 5.10
CA LYS A 89 21.48 4.49 4.40
C LYS A 89 20.77 5.29 3.31
N PRO A 90 20.40 4.64 2.19
CA PRO A 90 19.79 5.33 1.06
C PRO A 90 18.40 5.90 1.42
N ILE A 91 18.13 7.12 0.95
CA ILE A 91 16.81 7.77 1.04
C ILE A 91 16.13 7.63 -0.32
N PHE A 92 14.94 7.04 -0.33
CA PHE A 92 14.18 6.87 -1.57
C PHE A 92 13.55 8.20 -2.03
N ARG A 93 14.03 8.77 -3.13
CA ARG A 93 13.60 10.10 -3.65
C ARG A 93 12.51 10.02 -4.74
N LYS A 94 12.47 8.97 -5.56
CA LYS A 94 11.61 8.89 -6.77
C LYS A 94 10.24 8.24 -6.49
N LYS A 95 9.40 8.88 -5.67
CA LYS A 95 8.05 8.35 -5.35
C LYS A 95 7.07 8.53 -6.53
N ALA A 96 6.58 7.43 -7.09
CA ALA A 96 5.61 7.47 -8.20
C ALA A 96 4.14 7.41 -7.74
N LYS A 97 3.84 6.75 -6.62
CA LYS A 97 2.45 6.55 -6.16
C LYS A 97 1.95 7.75 -5.35
N THR A 98 0.83 8.33 -5.79
CA THR A 98 0.19 9.49 -5.15
C THR A 98 -0.78 9.11 -4.03
N THR A 99 -1.38 7.91 -4.11
CA THR A 99 -2.36 7.40 -3.13
C THR A 99 -1.81 6.22 -2.34
N LYS A 100 -2.41 5.90 -1.19
CA LYS A 100 -2.07 4.73 -0.36
C LYS A 100 -3.22 3.71 -0.40
N LYS A 101 -2.93 2.44 -0.09
CA LYS A 101 -3.99 1.46 0.19
C LYS A 101 -4.57 1.80 1.57
N ILE A 102 -5.88 1.97 1.64
CA ILE A 102 -6.56 2.23 2.90
C ILE A 102 -6.82 0.90 3.59
N VAL A 103 -6.44 0.80 4.86
CA VAL A 103 -6.72 -0.37 5.69
C VAL A 103 -7.81 -0.01 6.67
N LEU A 104 -8.87 -0.79 6.66
CA LEU A 104 -9.94 -0.73 7.64
C LEU A 104 -9.59 -1.65 8.82
N ARG A 105 -10.01 -1.23 10.01
CA ARG A 105 -9.90 -2.01 11.24
C ARG A 105 -11.30 -2.23 11.84
N PRO A 106 -12.08 -3.21 11.34
CA PRO A 106 -13.32 -3.61 11.98
C PRO A 106 -13.03 -4.25 13.34
N GLY A 107 -13.67 -3.74 14.39
CA GLY A 107 -13.68 -4.33 15.73
C GLY A 107 -15.05 -4.93 16.04
N CYS A 108 -15.07 -6.14 16.57
CA CYS A 108 -16.31 -6.77 17.06
C CYS A 108 -16.92 -5.89 18.16
N VAL A 109 -18.25 -5.74 18.15
CA VAL A 109 -18.97 -4.93 19.14
C VAL A 109 -19.38 -5.74 20.37
N GLU A 110 -19.35 -7.08 20.27
CA GLU A 110 -19.68 -7.96 21.39
C GLU A 110 -18.82 -7.64 22.63
N PRO A 111 -19.42 -7.50 23.82
CA PRO A 111 -18.72 -7.05 25.03
C PRO A 111 -17.58 -8.00 25.41
N ASN A 112 -17.78 -9.30 25.22
CA ASN A 112 -16.80 -10.33 25.53
C ASN A 112 -15.76 -10.52 24.41
N CYS A 113 -15.81 -9.75 23.32
CA CYS A 113 -14.95 -9.92 22.16
C CYS A 113 -14.28 -8.61 21.72
N THR A 114 -13.00 -8.46 22.06
CA THR A 114 -12.16 -7.34 21.63
C THR A 114 -11.42 -7.60 20.32
N SER A 115 -11.87 -8.58 19.53
CA SER A 115 -11.17 -8.96 18.29
C SER A 115 -11.23 -7.87 17.23
N LYS A 116 -10.10 -7.65 16.56
CA LYS A 116 -9.95 -6.68 15.48
C LYS A 116 -9.25 -7.34 14.31
N ARG A 117 -9.64 -7.01 13.08
CA ARG A 117 -9.01 -7.52 11.84
C ARG A 117 -8.54 -6.35 10.99
N MET A 118 -7.50 -6.55 10.21
CA MET A 118 -7.07 -5.59 9.18
C MET A 118 -7.63 -6.00 7.83
N LEU A 119 -8.32 -5.09 7.14
CA LEU A 119 -8.86 -5.31 5.80
C LEU A 119 -8.36 -4.21 4.87
N ALA A 120 -7.53 -4.58 3.89
CA ALA A 120 -7.03 -3.64 2.90
C ALA A 120 -8.05 -3.47 1.75
N VAL A 121 -8.34 -2.21 1.41
CA VAL A 121 -9.17 -1.84 0.25
C VAL A 121 -8.24 -1.44 -0.91
N LYS A 122 -8.78 -1.40 -2.13
CA LYS A 122 -8.11 -0.80 -3.29
C LYS A 122 -7.70 0.66 -3.01
N ARG A 123 -6.70 1.16 -3.76
CA ARG A 123 -6.27 2.55 -3.65
C ARG A 123 -7.37 3.47 -4.18
N CYS A 124 -7.65 4.54 -3.46
CA CYS A 124 -8.62 5.58 -3.85
C CYS A 124 -8.02 6.96 -3.54
N LYS A 125 -8.47 7.99 -4.26
CA LYS A 125 -8.06 9.38 -4.03
C LYS A 125 -8.80 9.99 -2.84
N HIS A 126 -10.12 9.80 -2.80
CA HIS A 126 -11.00 10.25 -1.72
C HIS A 126 -11.68 9.05 -1.07
N PHE A 127 -11.73 9.05 0.26
CA PHE A 127 -12.32 7.99 1.06
C PHE A 127 -13.06 8.58 2.25
N GLU A 128 -14.30 8.14 2.42
CA GLU A 128 -15.18 8.58 3.48
C GLU A 128 -15.72 7.38 4.25
N LEU A 129 -15.88 7.58 5.56
CA LEU A 129 -16.39 6.55 6.45
C LEU A 129 -17.73 7.02 7.04
N GLY A 130 -18.81 6.44 6.54
CA GLY A 130 -20.19 6.78 6.90
C GLY A 130 -20.63 8.14 6.36
N GLY A 131 -20.26 8.46 5.12
CA GLY A 131 -20.85 9.58 4.39
C GLY A 131 -22.27 9.28 3.92
N ASP A 132 -22.92 10.27 3.32
CA ASP A 132 -24.30 10.14 2.88
C ASP A 132 -24.47 9.14 1.74
N LYS A 133 -25.59 8.41 1.80
CA LYS A 133 -25.99 7.52 0.71
C LYS A 133 -26.61 8.36 -0.40
N LYS A 134 -26.12 8.17 -1.62
CA LYS A 134 -26.71 8.81 -2.80
C LYS A 134 -28.17 8.35 -2.95
N ARG A 135 -29.10 9.30 -3.04
CA ARG A 135 -30.52 9.04 -3.36
C ARG A 135 -30.69 8.96 -4.88
N LYS A 136 -31.59 8.10 -5.35
CA LYS A 136 -31.92 7.99 -6.78
C LYS A 136 -32.98 9.05 -7.13
N GLY A 137 -32.85 9.69 -8.29
CA GLY A 137 -33.88 10.60 -8.84
C GLY A 137 -33.92 12.01 -8.25
N GLN A 138 -32.93 12.42 -7.44
CA GLN A 138 -32.84 13.81 -6.99
C GLN A 138 -32.15 14.67 -8.05
N VAL A 139 -32.77 15.81 -8.34
CA VAL A 139 -32.15 16.90 -9.12
C VAL A 139 -31.09 17.55 -8.25
N ILE A 140 -29.91 17.77 -8.82
CA ILE A 140 -28.83 18.48 -8.13
C ILE A 140 -29.23 19.96 -8.08
N GLN A 141 -29.18 20.58 -6.91
CA GLN A 141 -29.42 22.02 -6.78
C GLN A 141 -28.28 22.80 -7.46
N PHE A 142 -28.65 23.78 -8.29
CA PHE A 142 -27.75 24.71 -8.96
C PHE A 142 -27.44 25.92 -8.08
#